data_AF-A0A532DFW8-F1
#
_entry.id   AF-A0A532DFW8-F1
#
_cell.length_a   1.000
_cell.length_b   1.000
_cell.length_c   1.000
_cell.angle_alpha   90.00
_cell.angle_beta   90.00
_cell.angle_gamma   90.00
#
_symmetry.space_group_name_H-M   'P 1'
#
loop_
_entity.id
_entity.type
_entity.pdbx_description
1 polymer ?
#
loop_
_entity_poly.entity_id
_entity_poly.type
_entity_poly.pdbx_seq_one_letter_code
_entity_poly.pdbx_strand_id
1 'polypeptide(L)'
;MDLNSLGQIATYHQEQATNILGDRLIAGSKEMAQKSPDEIRKAANEFESFFLSYLLKVMRETVPTGLIDNKMGHLFDSFYDQEIGLRGAQAGGIGLSEMMVRAYIQNQGDGTKNTLTTLSSSQESLPK
;
A
#
# COMPACT_ATOMS: atom_id res chain seq x y z
N MET A 1 42.45 12.68 42.23
CA MET A 1 41.54 13.00 41.11
C MET A 1 41.88 12.04 39.99
N ASP A 2 41.00 11.06 39.76
CA ASP A 2 41.29 9.88 38.96
C ASP A 2 41.00 10.17 37.48
N LEU A 3 42.07 10.26 36.67
CA LEU A 3 42.02 10.57 35.23
C LEU A 3 41.33 9.45 34.42
N ASN A 4 41.04 8.31 35.06
CA ASN A 4 40.37 7.16 34.46
C ASN A 4 38.81 7.26 34.44
N SER A 5 38.25 8.29 35.10
CA SER A 5 36.80 8.54 35.12
C SER A 5 36.31 9.42 33.96
N LEU A 6 37.20 10.20 33.35
CA LEU A 6 36.88 11.10 32.24
C LEU A 6 36.81 10.36 30.88
N GLY A 7 37.47 9.21 30.76
CA GLY A 7 37.37 8.34 29.59
C GLY A 7 36.03 7.60 29.51
N GLN A 8 35.46 7.22 30.66
CA GLN A 8 34.21 6.46 30.71
C GLN A 8 32.99 7.35 30.41
N ILE A 9 33.00 8.62 30.83
CA ILE A 9 31.90 9.55 30.56
C ILE A 9 31.77 9.82 29.05
N ALA A 10 32.89 9.95 28.32
CA ALA A 10 32.87 10.13 26.86
C ALA A 10 32.38 8.88 26.12
N THR A 11 32.65 7.68 26.63
CA THR A 11 32.22 6.41 26.00
C THR A 11 30.72 6.14 26.20
N TYR A 12 30.11 6.56 27.30
CA TYR A 12 28.67 6.36 27.56
C TYR A 12 27.72 7.21 26.70
N HIS A 13 28.21 8.32 26.13
CA HIS A 13 27.41 9.20 25.27
C HIS A 13 27.44 8.82 23.78
N GLN A 14 28.35 7.93 23.38
CA GLN A 14 28.49 7.50 21.97
C GLN A 14 27.58 6.30 21.63
N GLU A 15 27.28 5.44 22.59
CA GLU A 15 26.49 4.21 22.40
C GLU A 15 24.97 4.46 22.34
N GLN A 16 24.51 5.62 22.84
CA GLN A 16 23.10 5.99 22.82
C GLN A 16 22.69 6.62 21.47
N ALA A 17 23.64 7.16 20.71
CA ALA A 17 23.37 7.84 19.43
C ALA A 17 23.11 6.87 18.26
N THR A 18 23.61 5.63 18.33
CA THR A 18 23.43 4.61 17.28
C THR A 18 22.07 3.92 17.37
N ASN A 19 21.56 3.69 18.58
CA ASN A 19 20.26 3.05 18.80
C ASN A 19 19.08 3.95 18.41
N ILE A 20 19.16 5.26 18.69
CA ILE A 20 18.10 6.21 18.31
C ILE A 20 17.95 6.38 16.78
N LEU A 21 19.01 6.13 16.01
CA LEU A 21 18.94 6.17 14.54
C LEU A 21 18.34 4.88 13.99
N GLY A 22 18.71 3.72 14.56
CA GLY A 22 18.10 2.43 14.25
C GLY A 22 16.60 2.42 14.56
N ASP A 23 16.20 2.89 15.74
CA ASP A 23 14.79 2.95 16.15
C ASP A 23 13.97 3.89 15.27
N ARG A 24 14.54 5.02 14.82
CA ARG A 24 13.85 5.94 13.89
C ARG A 24 13.74 5.38 12.48
N LEU A 25 14.73 4.64 12.01
CA LEU A 25 14.67 3.95 10.73
C LEU A 25 13.68 2.77 10.77
N ILE A 26 13.60 2.05 11.89
CA ILE A 26 12.62 0.98 12.13
C ILE A 26 11.20 1.56 12.30
N ALA A 27 11.05 2.70 12.97
CA ALA A 27 9.77 3.40 13.11
C ALA A 27 9.29 3.96 11.76
N GLY A 28 10.17 4.61 10.99
CA GLY A 28 9.85 5.13 9.66
C GLY A 28 9.56 4.03 8.64
N SER A 29 10.27 2.90 8.72
CA SER A 29 9.94 1.72 7.90
C SER A 29 8.64 1.03 8.32
N LYS A 30 8.27 1.05 9.62
CA LYS A 30 6.94 0.64 10.08
C LYS A 30 5.82 1.54 9.57
N GLU A 31 6.00 2.87 9.55
CA GLU A 31 5.02 3.80 8.97
C GLU A 31 4.84 3.58 7.47
N MET A 32 5.93 3.37 6.72
CA MET A 32 5.84 3.09 5.27
C MET A 32 5.30 1.68 4.97
N ALA A 33 5.53 0.71 5.84
CA ALA A 33 4.97 -0.65 5.76
C ALA A 33 3.51 -0.73 6.25
N GLN A 34 2.98 0.34 6.84
CA GLN A 34 1.59 0.45 7.29
C GLN A 34 0.85 1.51 6.49
N LYS A 35 0.87 1.43 5.15
CA LYS A 35 -0.27 1.98 4.42
C LYS A 35 -1.52 1.34 5.01
N SER A 36 -2.39 2.16 5.57
CA SER A 36 -3.56 1.65 6.27
C SER A 36 -4.39 0.80 5.29
N PRO A 37 -4.93 -0.35 5.72
CA PRO A 37 -5.81 -1.16 4.86
C PRO A 37 -6.93 -0.32 4.21
N ASP A 38 -7.35 0.75 4.87
CA ASP A 38 -8.35 1.71 4.40
C ASP A 38 -7.85 2.57 3.23
N GLU A 39 -6.61 3.07 3.26
CA GLU A 39 -6.01 3.79 2.12
C GLU A 39 -5.92 2.92 0.87
N ILE A 40 -5.60 1.65 1.06
CA ILE A 40 -5.47 0.68 -0.03
C ILE A 40 -6.84 0.34 -0.60
N ARG A 41 -7.83 0.15 0.27
CA ARG A 41 -9.22 -0.02 -0.14
C ARG A 41 -9.72 1.19 -0.92
N LYS A 42 -9.38 2.41 -0.49
CA LYS A 42 -9.73 3.64 -1.20
C LYS A 42 -9.08 3.71 -2.57
N ALA A 43 -7.76 3.49 -2.67
CA ALA A 43 -7.06 3.48 -3.94
C ALA A 43 -7.58 2.38 -4.90
N ALA A 44 -7.93 1.21 -4.35
CA ALA A 44 -8.50 0.12 -5.13
C ALA A 44 -9.92 0.44 -5.65
N ASN A 45 -10.72 1.17 -4.87
CA ASN A 45 -12.05 1.64 -5.30
C ASN A 45 -11.96 2.74 -6.38
N GLU A 46 -11.00 3.66 -6.26
CA GLU A 46 -10.71 4.66 -7.29
C GLU A 46 -10.26 4.00 -8.60
N PHE A 47 -9.43 2.97 -8.51
CA PHE A 47 -9.03 2.17 -9.68
C PHE A 47 -10.23 1.44 -10.32
N GLU A 48 -11.09 0.80 -9.51
CA GLU A 48 -12.30 0.14 -10.02
C GLU A 48 -13.26 1.14 -10.69
N SER A 49 -13.39 2.36 -10.16
CA SER A 49 -14.18 3.43 -10.76
C SER A 49 -13.68 3.78 -12.16
N PHE A 50 -12.36 3.96 -12.31
CA PHE A 50 -11.72 4.22 -13.60
C PHE A 50 -11.90 3.05 -14.57
N PHE A 51 -11.71 1.82 -14.08
CA PHE A 51 -11.87 0.62 -14.90
C PHE A 51 -13.31 0.47 -15.41
N LEU A 52 -14.33 0.68 -14.57
CA LEU A 52 -15.72 0.64 -14.98
C LEU A 52 -16.03 1.71 -16.03
N SER A 53 -15.54 2.92 -15.83
CA SER A 53 -15.68 4.02 -16.81
C SER A 53 -15.08 3.62 -18.16
N TYR A 54 -13.89 3.02 -18.15
CA TYR A 54 -13.22 2.53 -19.35
C TYR A 54 -13.98 1.36 -20.00
N LEU A 55 -14.49 0.42 -19.20
CA LEU A 55 -15.27 -0.70 -19.68
C LEU A 55 -16.54 -0.23 -20.39
N LEU A 56 -17.27 0.72 -19.80
CA LEU A 56 -18.45 1.33 -20.40
C LEU A 56 -18.12 2.00 -21.74
N LYS A 57 -17.02 2.74 -21.79
CA LYS A 57 -16.50 3.33 -23.03
C LYS A 57 -16.23 2.27 -24.10
N VAL A 58 -15.51 1.20 -23.78
CA VAL A 58 -15.20 0.12 -24.74
C VAL A 58 -16.48 -0.57 -25.21
N MET A 59 -17.43 -0.86 -24.32
CA MET A 59 -18.73 -1.42 -24.73
C MET A 59 -19.47 -0.49 -25.69
N ARG A 60 -19.46 0.82 -25.44
CA ARG A 60 -20.07 1.84 -26.31
C ARG A 60 -19.41 1.87 -27.69
N GLU A 61 -18.08 1.77 -27.76
CA GLU A 61 -17.33 1.68 -29.02
C GLU A 61 -17.71 0.44 -29.86
N THR A 62 -18.24 -0.63 -29.24
CA THR A 62 -18.75 -1.81 -29.98
C THR A 62 -20.15 -1.62 -30.57
N VAL A 63 -20.89 -0.59 -30.15
CA VAL A 63 -22.21 -0.30 -30.71
C VAL A 63 -22.05 0.50 -32.00
N PRO A 64 -22.52 0.00 -33.15
CA PRO A 64 -22.36 0.70 -34.42
C PRO A 64 -23.12 2.04 -34.37
N THR A 65 -22.38 3.14 -34.49
CA THR A 65 -22.96 4.47 -34.59
C THR A 65 -23.56 4.68 -35.97
N GLY A 66 -24.81 5.15 -36.03
CA GLY A 66 -25.41 5.60 -37.28
C GLY A 66 -24.63 6.80 -37.86
N LEU A 67 -24.87 7.13 -39.14
CA LEU A 67 -24.17 8.14 -39.96
C LEU A 67 -24.06 9.57 -39.39
N ILE A 68 -24.51 9.83 -38.16
CA ILE A 68 -24.44 11.12 -37.48
C ILE A 68 -23.40 11.04 -36.36
N ASP A 69 -22.17 11.41 -36.67
CA ASP A 69 -21.10 11.58 -35.70
C ASP A 69 -21.26 12.92 -34.95
N ASN A 70 -21.95 12.89 -33.81
CA ASN A 70 -22.15 14.07 -32.97
C ASN A 70 -20.99 14.23 -31.98
N LYS A 71 -19.98 15.03 -32.34
CA LYS A 71 -18.83 15.36 -31.47
C LYS A 71 -19.21 15.87 -30.07
N MET A 72 -20.30 16.63 -29.96
CA MET A 72 -20.81 17.12 -28.67
C MET A 72 -21.46 16.00 -27.84
N GLY A 73 -22.03 14.97 -28.48
CA GLY A 73 -22.58 13.79 -27.82
C GLY A 73 -21.49 12.94 -27.18
N HIS A 74 -20.36 12.74 -27.89
CA HIS A 74 -19.22 11.98 -27.37
C HIS A 74 -18.64 12.57 -26.07
N LEU A 75 -18.65 13.89 -25.92
CA LEU A 75 -18.23 14.53 -24.68
C LEU A 75 -19.20 14.22 -23.53
N PHE A 76 -20.50 14.34 -23.76
CA PHE A 76 -21.52 13.98 -22.78
C PHE A 76 -21.43 12.51 -22.38
N ASP A 77 -21.24 11.63 -23.36
CA ASP A 77 -21.04 10.20 -23.13
C ASP A 77 -19.83 9.90 -22.25
N SER A 78 -18.72 10.62 -22.45
CA SER A 78 -17.53 10.44 -21.60
C SER A 78 -17.77 10.86 -20.14
N PHE A 79 -18.50 11.95 -19.90
CA PHE A 79 -18.86 12.35 -18.55
C PHE A 79 -19.87 11.40 -17.92
N TYR A 80 -20.81 10.90 -18.72
CA TYR A 80 -21.77 9.90 -18.29
C TYR A 80 -21.06 8.60 -17.86
N ASP A 81 -20.14 8.07 -18.67
CA ASP A 81 -19.38 6.86 -18.35
C ASP A 81 -18.55 7.03 -17.08
N GLN A 82 -17.95 8.21 -16.88
CA GLN A 82 -17.19 8.51 -15.67
C GLN A 82 -18.07 8.52 -14.41
N GLU A 83 -19.23 9.17 -14.47
CA GLU A 83 -20.15 9.27 -13.33
C GLU A 83 -20.77 7.90 -12.99
N ILE A 84 -21.15 7.12 -14.01
CA ILE A 84 -21.66 5.77 -13.81
C ILE A 84 -20.57 4.85 -13.29
N GLY A 85 -19.33 4.96 -13.79
CA GLY A 85 -18.20 4.17 -13.29
C GLY A 85 -17.90 4.47 -11.82
N LEU A 86 -17.89 5.75 -11.43
CA LEU A 86 -17.73 6.18 -10.04
C LEU A 86 -18.85 5.65 -9.14
N ARG A 87 -20.11 5.86 -9.51
CA ARG A 87 -21.26 5.37 -8.74
C ARG A 87 -21.31 3.84 -8.68
N GLY A 88 -20.95 3.18 -9.78
CA GLY A 88 -20.88 1.73 -9.87
C GLY A 88 -19.86 1.16 -8.90
N ALA A 89 -18.65 1.71 -8.86
CA ALA A 89 -17.62 1.29 -7.91
C ALA A 89 -17.99 1.60 -6.45
N GLN A 90 -18.66 2.72 -6.18
CA GLN A 90 -19.14 3.06 -4.83
C GLN A 90 -20.28 2.14 -4.35
N ALA A 91 -21.16 1.70 -5.27
CA ALA A 91 -22.29 0.82 -4.95
C ALA A 91 -21.90 -0.65 -4.74
N GLY A 92 -20.61 -1.00 -4.88
CA GLY A 92 -20.10 -2.37 -4.71
C GLY A 92 -19.41 -2.94 -5.94
N GLY A 93 -19.46 -2.24 -7.09
CA GLY A 93 -18.67 -2.52 -8.28
C GLY A 93 -18.82 -3.95 -8.81
N ILE A 94 -17.74 -4.44 -9.41
CA ILE A 94 -17.58 -5.82 -9.88
C ILE A 94 -16.74 -6.66 -8.90
N GLY A 95 -16.24 -6.04 -7.82
CA GLY A 95 -15.42 -6.69 -6.79
C GLY A 95 -13.91 -6.64 -7.08
N LEU A 96 -13.48 -5.83 -8.06
CA LEU A 96 -12.07 -5.73 -8.43
C LEU A 96 -11.24 -5.08 -7.31
N SER A 97 -11.81 -4.08 -6.65
CA SER A 97 -11.16 -3.38 -5.54
C SER A 97 -10.86 -4.32 -4.36
N GLU A 98 -11.83 -5.17 -4.01
CA GLU A 98 -11.68 -6.17 -2.95
C GLU A 98 -10.64 -7.24 -3.31
N MET A 99 -10.60 -7.68 -4.57
CA MET A 99 -9.57 -8.61 -5.03
C MET A 99 -8.17 -8.01 -4.93
N MET A 100 -8.00 -6.74 -5.29
CA MET A 100 -6.71 -6.04 -5.17
C MET A 100 -6.26 -5.89 -3.72
N VAL A 101 -7.18 -5.53 -2.82
CA VAL A 101 -6.92 -5.45 -1.38
C VAL A 101 -6.48 -6.81 -0.83
N ARG A 102 -7.19 -7.89 -1.18
CA ARG A 102 -6.83 -9.25 -0.76
C ARG A 102 -5.45 -9.68 -1.28
N ALA A 103 -5.17 -9.45 -2.56
CA ALA A 103 -3.87 -9.78 -3.15
C ALA A 103 -2.73 -9.00 -2.48
N TYR A 104 -2.97 -7.72 -2.15
CA TYR A 104 -2.00 -6.90 -1.45
C TYR A 104 -1.76 -7.39 -0.01
N ILE A 105 -2.83 -7.68 0.75
CA ILE A 105 -2.72 -8.21 2.12
C ILE A 105 -1.99 -9.56 2.13
N GLN A 106 -2.29 -10.43 1.16
CA GLN A 106 -1.62 -11.73 1.03
C GLN A 106 -0.11 -11.56 0.82
N ASN A 107 0.31 -10.66 -0.08
CA ASN A 107 1.73 -10.39 -0.33
C ASN A 107 2.45 -9.74 0.87
N GLN A 108 1.76 -8.98 1.71
CA GLN A 108 2.35 -8.43 2.95
C GLN A 108 2.48 -9.49 4.07
N GLY A 109 1.59 -10.48 4.09
CA GLY A 109 1.57 -11.54 5.11
C GLY A 109 2.77 -12.50 5.06
N ASP A 110 3.49 -12.54 3.94
CA ASP A 110 4.64 -13.43 3.74
C ASP A 110 5.98 -12.79 4.19
N GLY A 111 6.02 -11.47 4.40
CA GLY A 111 7.24 -10.76 4.84
C GLY A 111 7.54 -10.85 6.34
N THR A 112 6.55 -11.11 7.19
CA THR A 112 6.71 -11.07 8.66
C THR A 112 6.98 -12.44 9.30
N LYS A 113 6.71 -13.56 8.60
CA LYS A 113 6.87 -14.90 9.18
C LYS A 113 8.33 -15.42 9.15
N ASN A 114 9.19 -14.87 8.31
CA ASN A 114 10.56 -15.37 8.14
C ASN A 114 11.60 -14.81 9.13
N THR A 115 11.24 -13.82 9.94
CA THR A 115 12.18 -13.17 10.89
C THR A 115 12.02 -13.61 12.34
N LEU A 116 10.92 -14.28 12.69
CA LEU A 116 10.70 -14.77 14.07
C LEU A 116 11.29 -16.17 14.30
N THR A 117 11.39 -17.00 13.27
CA THR A 117 11.96 -18.35 13.36
C THR A 117 13.49 -18.35 13.45
N THR A 118 14.15 -17.32 12.90
CA THR A 118 15.63 -17.23 12.84
C THR A 118 16.28 -16.65 14.10
N LEU A 119 15.49 -16.04 15.00
CA LEU A 119 15.99 -15.46 16.25
C LEU A 119 15.85 -16.42 17.45
N SER A 120 14.96 -17.42 17.38
CA SER A 120 14.78 -18.41 18.45
C SER A 120 15.77 -19.58 18.36
N SER A 121 16.39 -19.84 17.20
CA SER A 121 17.30 -20.97 16.99
C SER A 121 18.77 -20.69 17.34
N SER A 122 19.11 -19.49 17.82
CA SER A 122 20.49 -19.07 18.11
C SER A 122 20.83 -18.97 19.61
N GLN A 123 19.91 -19.32 20.51
CA GLN A 123 20.09 -19.19 21.97
C GLN A 123 19.79 -20.48 22.74
N GLU A 124 19.89 -21.65 22.10
CA GLU A 124 19.82 -22.93 22.83
C GLU A 124 20.83 -23.95 22.32
N SER A 125 22.12 -23.65 22.51
CA SER A 125 23.14 -24.69 22.75
C SER A 125 24.41 -24.12 23.39
N LEU A 126 24.40 -24.01 24.71
CA LEU A 126 25.51 -24.37 25.60
C LEU A 126 24.82 -24.89 26.89
N PRO A 127 25.24 -25.96 27.59
CA PRO A 127 26.62 -26.42 27.85
C PRO A 127 26.79 -27.97 27.74
N LYS A 128 28.00 -28.54 27.75
CA LYS A 128 28.81 -28.91 28.92
C LYS A 128 30.20 -29.33 28.46
#